data_AF-A0A356NKU2-F1
#
_entry.id   AF-A0A356NKU2-F1
#
_cell.length_a   1.000
_cell.length_b   1.000
_cell.length_c   1.000
_cell.angle_alpha   90.00
_cell.angle_beta   90.00
_cell.angle_gamma   90.00
#
_symmetry.space_group_name_H-M   'P 1'
#
loop_
_entity.id
_entity.type
_entity.pdbx_description
1 polymer ?
#
loop_
_entity_poly.entity_id
_entity_poly.type
_entity_poly.pdbx_seq_one_letter_code
_entity_poly.pdbx_strand_id
1 'polypeptide(L)'
;SYLHGDVEQLSAENGLDWQHPLAANPMRFNLDNLSRLRLNASNSIASEVQPECRFEFVNGDLIYGNLQRLSREEVSLKTWFGGEMNTSRAALRRIAFLKSGYKVIYEGPNGIDDWMLGQGQNGWTYADGRLRIKNRGVLGRNFQLKDSCNLSFDLEWDQPFQLSITMFTDTLNRFDYRQGSYIFFLSPQFVSFQRVQPGTGVLTLGQVRMDQLSNVSKARFSIRAHRETSKFAVYINDQLVSTFRDNRGFVAEGKGISLASQLSASSFAVSDMLVTEWDGTDESDLSFEATESSDVLHLINQDKPKGDVVQILDQKIHFKLRKERDIRIPLERIKQIHFTAEDQQKPPAEKSTDRIRAHFAGGGSLSFDLVSLNEKNLQGNSEHFGELSFTSSAIRQIEFNLNHQSRKHDQAADTYWNMENQP
;
A
#
# COMPACT_ATOMS: atom_id res chain seq x y z
N SER A 1 -2.04 17.25 -14.08
CA SER A 1 -2.39 16.62 -15.39
C SER A 1 -1.46 15.44 -15.60
N TYR A 2 -1.91 14.39 -16.30
CA TYR A 2 -1.06 13.27 -16.72
C TYR A 2 -0.73 13.43 -18.21
N LEU A 3 0.47 13.04 -18.60
CA LEU A 3 0.88 12.93 -20.00
C LEU A 3 0.96 11.43 -20.34
N HIS A 4 0.32 11.01 -21.44
CA HIS A 4 0.33 9.62 -21.89
C HIS A 4 1.26 9.43 -23.08
N GLY A 5 1.88 8.25 -23.19
CA GLY A 5 2.93 7.98 -24.15
C GLY A 5 3.80 6.81 -23.70
N ASP A 6 4.89 6.62 -24.40
CA ASP A 6 5.79 5.48 -24.23
C ASP A 6 7.15 5.95 -23.68
N VAL A 7 7.70 5.16 -22.76
CA VAL A 7 9.05 5.34 -22.25
C VAL A 7 10.02 4.72 -23.24
N GLU A 8 10.84 5.52 -23.90
CA GLU A 8 11.94 4.98 -24.72
C GLU A 8 13.15 4.66 -23.85
N GLN A 9 13.52 5.58 -22.97
CA GLN A 9 14.62 5.42 -22.03
C GLN A 9 14.39 6.28 -20.79
N LEU A 10 14.83 5.78 -19.64
CA LEU A 10 14.97 6.59 -18.43
C LEU A 10 16.34 6.30 -17.80
N SER A 11 17.08 7.34 -17.42
CA SER A 11 18.39 7.20 -16.74
C SER A 11 18.66 8.38 -15.82
N ALA A 12 19.56 8.20 -14.84
CA ALA A 12 20.03 9.30 -14.01
C ALA A 12 20.70 10.40 -14.85
N GLU A 13 21.54 10.02 -15.81
CA GLU A 13 22.32 10.98 -16.61
C GLU A 13 21.47 11.78 -17.60
N ASN A 14 20.51 11.14 -18.27
CA ASN A 14 19.79 11.75 -19.40
C ASN A 14 18.31 12.06 -19.10
N GLY A 15 17.80 11.73 -17.92
CA GLY A 15 16.39 11.90 -17.60
C GLY A 15 15.49 10.89 -18.32
N LEU A 16 14.25 11.29 -18.59
CA LEU A 16 13.22 10.49 -19.27
C LEU A 16 13.05 10.94 -20.72
N ASP A 17 13.29 10.04 -21.67
CA ASP A 17 12.90 10.19 -23.07
C ASP A 17 11.50 9.59 -23.28
N TRP A 18 10.56 10.48 -23.63
CA TRP A 18 9.12 10.20 -23.68
C TRP A 18 8.55 10.42 -25.07
N GLN A 19 8.06 9.36 -25.69
CA GLN A 19 7.38 9.44 -26.98
C GLN A 19 5.89 9.65 -26.76
N HIS A 20 5.41 10.89 -27.00
CA HIS A 20 3.98 11.19 -27.00
C HIS A 20 3.39 10.92 -28.40
N PRO A 21 2.17 10.33 -28.53
CA PRO A 21 1.60 9.99 -29.85
C PRO A 21 1.44 11.17 -30.83
N LEU A 22 1.35 12.39 -30.30
CA LEU A 22 1.21 13.63 -31.07
C LEU A 22 2.54 14.38 -31.29
N ALA A 23 3.66 13.90 -30.75
CA ALA A 23 4.96 14.52 -30.89
C ALA A 23 5.76 13.91 -32.05
N ALA A 24 6.37 14.75 -32.88
CA ALA A 24 7.18 14.29 -34.01
C ALA A 24 8.51 13.63 -33.59
N ASN A 25 9.04 14.00 -32.42
CA ASN A 25 10.24 13.43 -31.81
C ASN A 25 10.00 13.21 -30.31
N PRO A 26 10.76 12.31 -29.66
CA PRO A 26 10.71 12.11 -28.22
C PRO A 26 11.01 13.42 -27.46
N MET A 27 10.28 13.64 -26.37
CA MET A 27 10.50 14.75 -25.45
C MET A 27 11.34 14.29 -24.28
N ARG A 28 12.38 15.06 -23.94
CA ARG A 28 13.23 14.78 -22.79
C ARG A 28 12.78 15.56 -21.56
N PHE A 29 12.57 14.86 -20.46
CA PHE A 29 12.23 15.44 -19.16
C PHE A 29 13.35 15.17 -18.15
N ASN A 30 13.82 16.23 -17.47
CA ASN A 30 14.73 16.09 -16.33
C ASN A 30 14.01 15.43 -15.14
N LEU A 31 14.72 14.61 -14.37
CA LEU A 31 14.14 13.88 -13.22
C LEU A 31 13.52 14.83 -12.18
N ASP A 32 14.15 15.99 -11.96
CA ASP A 32 13.70 17.03 -11.03
C ASP A 32 12.32 17.62 -11.38
N ASN A 33 11.85 17.44 -12.61
CA ASN A 33 10.54 17.90 -13.06
C ASN A 33 9.49 16.78 -13.10
N LEU A 34 9.88 15.55 -12.76
CA LEU A 34 8.98 14.42 -12.68
C LEU A 34 8.51 14.24 -11.24
N SER A 35 7.22 14.03 -11.06
CA SER A 35 6.69 13.58 -9.75
C SER A 35 6.49 12.07 -9.74
N ARG A 36 6.00 11.51 -10.85
CA ARG A 36 5.56 10.13 -10.93
C ARG A 36 5.55 9.64 -12.37
N LEU A 37 6.01 8.42 -12.57
CA LEU A 37 5.84 7.64 -13.80
C LEU A 37 5.00 6.40 -13.46
N ARG A 38 3.85 6.23 -14.13
CA ARG A 38 3.05 5.00 -14.02
C ARG A 38 3.31 4.13 -15.23
N LEU A 39 3.64 2.87 -15.00
CA LEU A 39 3.92 1.91 -16.04
C LEU A 39 2.71 0.99 -16.20
N ASN A 40 2.27 0.80 -17.44
CA ASN A 40 1.25 -0.20 -17.78
C ASN A 40 1.89 -1.60 -17.74
N ALA A 41 2.29 -2.04 -16.55
CA ALA A 41 2.87 -3.36 -16.37
C ALA A 41 1.82 -4.46 -16.65
N SER A 42 2.19 -5.42 -17.49
CA SER A 42 1.33 -6.54 -17.90
C SER A 42 1.29 -7.68 -16.87
N ASN A 43 2.29 -7.78 -15.98
CA ASN A 43 2.42 -8.90 -15.07
C ASN A 43 1.81 -8.58 -13.69
N SER A 44 0.80 -9.34 -13.29
CA SER A 44 0.45 -9.51 -11.87
C SER A 44 1.46 -10.46 -11.21
N ILE A 45 1.62 -10.40 -9.88
CA ILE A 45 2.29 -11.49 -9.16
C ILE A 45 1.63 -12.80 -9.58
N ALA A 46 2.38 -13.71 -10.19
CA ALA A 46 1.88 -15.04 -10.49
C ALA A 46 1.41 -15.68 -9.18
N SER A 47 0.20 -16.26 -9.16
CA SER A 47 -0.42 -16.83 -7.95
C SER A 47 0.44 -17.91 -7.25
N GLU A 48 1.50 -18.39 -7.92
CA GLU A 48 2.44 -19.40 -7.45
C GLU A 48 3.56 -18.84 -6.56
N VAL A 49 3.86 -17.54 -6.59
CA VAL A 49 4.82 -16.93 -5.67
C VAL A 49 4.05 -16.23 -4.56
N GLN A 50 3.94 -16.88 -3.41
CA GLN A 50 3.31 -16.34 -2.21
C GLN A 50 4.38 -15.92 -1.22
N PRO A 51 4.68 -14.61 -1.10
CA PRO A 51 5.56 -14.11 -0.06
C PRO A 51 5.07 -14.54 1.33
N GLU A 52 5.95 -15.09 2.15
CA GLU A 52 5.63 -15.49 3.51
C GLU A 52 6.02 -14.41 4.52
N CYS A 53 6.76 -13.40 4.09
CA CYS A 53 7.27 -12.34 4.95
C CYS A 53 6.99 -10.96 4.36
N ARG A 54 6.69 -10.02 5.25
CA ARG A 54 6.72 -8.57 4.99
C ARG A 54 7.89 -7.97 5.75
N PHE A 55 8.84 -7.40 5.02
CA PHE A 55 10.04 -6.75 5.53
C PHE A 55 9.86 -5.24 5.50
N GLU A 56 10.08 -4.59 6.63
CA GLU A 56 10.10 -3.13 6.72
C GLU A 56 11.52 -2.66 7.05
N PHE A 57 11.95 -1.65 6.30
CA PHE A 57 13.26 -1.05 6.42
C PHE A 57 13.20 0.28 7.16
N VAL A 58 14.34 0.69 7.71
CA VAL A 58 14.49 1.94 8.47
C VAL A 58 14.22 3.19 7.63
N ASN A 59 14.45 3.11 6.31
CA ASN A 59 14.16 4.16 5.32
C ASN A 59 12.67 4.19 4.86
N GLY A 60 11.81 3.36 5.45
CA GLY A 60 10.39 3.26 5.10
C GLY A 60 10.09 2.33 3.93
N ASP A 61 11.09 1.71 3.32
CA ASP A 61 10.87 0.72 2.26
C ASP A 61 10.16 -0.52 2.80
N LEU A 62 9.43 -1.17 1.90
CA LEU A 62 8.56 -2.28 2.20
C LEU A 62 8.70 -3.37 1.15
N ILE A 63 9.11 -4.57 1.56
CA ILE A 63 9.29 -5.69 0.63
C ILE A 63 8.45 -6.88 1.09
N TYR A 64 7.75 -7.51 0.15
CA TYR A 64 7.17 -8.83 0.34
C TYR A 64 8.08 -9.87 -0.32
N GLY A 65 8.53 -10.85 0.47
CA GLY A 65 9.36 -11.95 -0.02
C GLY A 65 9.41 -13.13 0.94
N ASN A 66 10.40 -14.01 0.76
CA ASN A 66 10.65 -15.16 1.64
C ASN A 66 12.01 -15.00 2.31
N LEU A 67 12.04 -15.08 3.63
CA LEU A 67 13.28 -15.06 4.41
C LEU A 67 14.09 -16.33 4.09
N GLN A 68 15.34 -16.18 3.66
CA GLN A 68 16.25 -17.30 3.43
C GLN A 68 17.15 -17.54 4.65
N ARG A 69 17.76 -16.47 5.16
CA ARG A 69 18.68 -16.51 6.31
C ARG A 69 18.63 -15.20 7.07
N LEU A 70 18.81 -15.29 8.39
CA LEU A 70 19.12 -14.13 9.22
C LEU A 70 20.29 -14.47 10.15
N SER A 71 21.19 -13.52 10.33
CA SER A 71 22.30 -13.56 11.27
C SER A 71 22.34 -12.26 12.08
N ARG A 72 23.36 -12.07 12.92
CA ARG A 72 23.53 -10.83 13.69
C ARG A 72 23.90 -9.65 12.80
N GLU A 73 24.46 -9.89 11.63
CA GLU A 73 25.00 -8.84 10.75
C GLU A 73 24.18 -8.69 9.46
N GLU A 74 23.64 -9.79 8.94
CA GLU A 74 23.05 -9.84 7.59
C GLU A 74 21.71 -10.58 7.56
N VAL A 75 20.88 -10.18 6.58
CA VAL A 75 19.65 -10.85 6.18
C VAL A 75 19.66 -11.12 4.69
N SER A 76 19.29 -12.36 4.33
CA SER A 76 19.05 -12.79 2.95
C SER A 76 17.57 -13.07 2.78
N LEU A 77 16.97 -12.49 1.74
CA LEU A 77 15.58 -12.68 1.37
C LEU A 77 15.47 -12.93 -0.13
N LYS A 78 14.44 -13.66 -0.54
CA LYS A 78 14.11 -13.89 -1.95
C LYS A 78 12.82 -13.16 -2.31
N THR A 79 12.84 -12.40 -3.39
CA THR A 79 11.67 -11.74 -3.97
C THR A 79 11.35 -12.34 -5.33
N TRP A 80 10.09 -12.18 -5.75
CA TRP A 80 9.66 -12.62 -7.08
C TRP A 80 10.16 -11.68 -8.20
N PHE A 81 10.45 -10.41 -7.87
CA PHE A 81 10.82 -9.38 -8.83
C PHE A 81 12.33 -9.10 -8.92
N GLY A 82 13.09 -9.42 -7.88
CA GLY A 82 14.53 -9.14 -7.77
C GLY A 82 15.39 -10.35 -7.38
N GLY A 83 14.81 -11.55 -7.27
CA GLY A 83 15.56 -12.75 -6.91
C GLY A 83 16.08 -12.71 -5.47
N GLU A 84 17.27 -13.27 -5.24
CA GLU A 84 17.92 -13.21 -3.93
C GLU A 84 18.53 -11.84 -3.67
N MET A 85 18.27 -11.27 -2.50
CA MET A 85 18.70 -9.95 -2.07
C MET A 85 19.30 -10.05 -0.68
N ASN A 86 20.47 -9.45 -0.49
CA ASN A 86 21.20 -9.44 0.77
C ASN A 86 21.33 -8.02 1.31
N THR A 87 21.18 -7.87 2.63
CA THR A 87 21.25 -6.57 3.30
C THR A 87 21.79 -6.72 4.71
N SER A 88 22.25 -5.62 5.31
CA SER A 88 22.59 -5.62 6.74
C SER A 88 21.33 -5.77 7.59
N ARG A 89 21.41 -6.54 8.69
CA ARG A 89 20.34 -6.59 9.71
C ARG A 89 20.01 -5.20 10.24
N ALA A 90 20.99 -4.30 10.30
CA ALA A 90 20.84 -2.91 10.73
C ALA A 90 19.89 -2.08 9.84
N ALA A 91 19.63 -2.51 8.61
CA ALA A 91 18.67 -1.84 7.71
C ALA A 91 17.22 -2.22 8.03
N LEU A 92 16.98 -3.31 8.75
CA LEU A 92 15.65 -3.81 9.05
C LEU A 92 15.09 -3.18 10.31
N ARG A 93 13.87 -2.66 10.17
CA ARG A 93 13.02 -2.29 11.30
C ARG A 93 12.21 -3.48 11.79
N ARG A 94 11.69 -4.29 10.85
CA ARG A 94 10.64 -5.28 11.14
C ARG A 94 10.62 -6.43 10.15
N ILE A 95 10.29 -7.63 10.64
CA ILE A 95 9.85 -8.76 9.82
C ILE A 95 8.53 -9.25 10.37
N ALA A 96 7.46 -9.22 9.57
CA ALA A 96 6.21 -9.89 9.87
C ALA A 96 6.10 -11.20 9.08
N PHE A 97 5.71 -12.27 9.76
CA PHE A 97 5.51 -13.60 9.17
C PHE A 97 4.02 -13.80 8.86
N LEU A 98 3.72 -14.02 7.58
CA LEU A 98 2.38 -14.11 7.00
C LEU A 98 2.01 -15.58 6.87
N LYS A 99 1.33 -16.13 7.87
CA LYS A 99 1.09 -17.58 8.00
C LYS A 99 0.38 -18.23 6.81
N SER A 100 -0.57 -17.53 6.23
CA SER A 100 -1.34 -17.99 5.06
C SER A 100 -0.69 -17.56 3.73
N GLY A 101 0.50 -16.96 3.79
CA GLY A 101 1.11 -16.26 2.67
C GLY A 101 0.45 -14.91 2.38
N TYR A 102 1.17 -14.08 1.63
CA TYR A 102 0.67 -12.82 1.08
C TYR A 102 0.00 -13.07 -0.26
N LYS A 103 -1.32 -12.98 -0.30
CA LYS A 103 -2.09 -13.25 -1.50
C LYS A 103 -2.81 -12.01 -2.00
N VAL A 104 -2.44 -11.59 -3.20
CA VAL A 104 -3.09 -10.49 -3.92
C VAL A 104 -4.31 -11.03 -4.64
N ILE A 105 -5.48 -10.47 -4.31
CA ILE A 105 -6.76 -10.78 -4.94
C ILE A 105 -7.00 -9.84 -6.13
N TYR A 106 -6.61 -8.57 -5.99
CA TYR A 106 -6.79 -7.56 -7.01
C TYR A 106 -5.80 -6.42 -6.86
N GLU A 107 -5.35 -5.87 -7.99
CA GLU A 107 -4.52 -4.68 -8.07
C GLU A 107 -5.06 -3.77 -9.20
N GLY A 108 -5.32 -2.51 -8.89
CA GLY A 108 -5.84 -1.53 -9.86
C GLY A 108 -6.12 -0.17 -9.21
N PRO A 109 -7.12 0.60 -9.67
CA PRO A 109 -8.00 0.35 -10.81
C PRO A 109 -7.25 0.46 -12.15
N ASN A 110 -7.54 -0.47 -13.08
CA ASN A 110 -6.94 -0.49 -14.42
C ASN A 110 -7.94 -0.08 -15.53
N GLY A 111 -9.18 0.22 -15.15
CA GLY A 111 -10.29 0.54 -16.04
C GLY A 111 -11.60 0.55 -15.26
N ILE A 112 -12.67 1.00 -15.92
CA ILE A 112 -14.03 0.97 -15.35
C ILE A 112 -14.84 -0.24 -15.82
N ASP A 113 -14.45 -0.91 -16.90
CA ASP A 113 -15.28 -1.92 -17.57
C ASP A 113 -15.58 -3.15 -16.71
N ASP A 114 -14.65 -3.53 -15.85
CA ASP A 114 -14.83 -4.63 -14.89
C ASP A 114 -15.62 -4.22 -13.63
N TRP A 115 -16.06 -2.98 -13.55
CA TRP A 115 -16.82 -2.45 -12.42
C TRP A 115 -18.29 -2.29 -12.77
N MET A 116 -19.15 -2.69 -11.83
CA MET A 116 -20.58 -2.55 -11.97
C MET A 116 -21.03 -1.18 -11.47
N LEU A 117 -21.47 -0.35 -12.40
CA LEU A 117 -22.05 0.96 -12.12
C LEU A 117 -23.50 0.82 -11.63
N GLY A 118 -23.86 1.64 -10.64
CA GLY A 118 -25.25 1.86 -10.26
C GLY A 118 -26.12 2.43 -11.36
N GLN A 119 -27.39 2.01 -11.34
CA GLN A 119 -28.40 2.42 -12.32
C GLN A 119 -28.82 3.89 -12.09
N GLY A 120 -29.14 4.60 -13.17
CA GLY A 120 -29.54 6.01 -13.12
C GLY A 120 -28.35 6.97 -13.14
N GLN A 121 -28.48 8.11 -12.45
CA GLN A 121 -27.41 9.11 -12.37
C GLN A 121 -26.22 8.55 -11.57
N ASN A 122 -25.07 8.42 -12.23
CA ASN A 122 -23.87 7.90 -11.63
C ASN A 122 -22.66 8.78 -11.97
N GLY A 123 -22.03 9.34 -10.94
CA GLY A 123 -20.90 10.26 -11.06
C GLY A 123 -19.53 9.59 -11.17
N TRP A 124 -19.45 8.27 -11.13
CA TRP A 124 -18.19 7.53 -11.24
C TRP A 124 -17.65 7.52 -12.66
N THR A 125 -16.37 7.80 -12.81
CA THR A 125 -15.60 7.76 -14.06
C THR A 125 -14.22 7.18 -13.78
N TYR A 126 -13.55 6.71 -14.84
CA TYR A 126 -12.16 6.29 -14.76
C TYR A 126 -11.31 7.15 -15.67
N ALA A 127 -10.20 7.65 -15.16
CA ALA A 127 -9.17 8.31 -15.94
C ALA A 127 -7.84 8.27 -15.19
N ASP A 128 -6.74 8.12 -15.95
CA ASP A 128 -5.36 8.16 -15.46
C ASP A 128 -5.05 7.14 -14.35
N GLY A 129 -5.70 5.96 -14.37
CA GLY A 129 -5.56 4.92 -13.34
C GLY A 129 -6.22 5.28 -12.02
N ARG A 130 -7.31 6.06 -12.07
CA ARG A 130 -8.05 6.56 -10.91
C ARG A 130 -9.54 6.45 -11.16
N LEU A 131 -10.28 5.95 -10.17
CA LEU A 131 -11.73 6.03 -10.13
C LEU A 131 -12.11 7.37 -9.50
N ARG A 132 -12.70 8.26 -10.28
CA ARG A 132 -13.11 9.60 -9.84
C ARG A 132 -14.63 9.64 -9.71
N ILE A 133 -15.12 10.23 -8.63
CA ILE A 133 -16.54 10.54 -8.49
C ILE A 133 -16.75 12.05 -8.46
N LYS A 134 -17.76 12.50 -9.20
CA LYS A 134 -18.35 13.84 -9.05
C LYS A 134 -19.84 13.70 -8.77
N ASN A 135 -20.31 14.27 -7.66
CA ASN A 135 -21.67 14.09 -7.14
C ASN A 135 -21.88 12.71 -6.48
N ARG A 136 -22.98 12.04 -6.80
CA ARG A 136 -23.42 10.78 -6.22
C ARG A 136 -23.24 9.63 -7.19
N GLY A 137 -23.08 8.42 -6.66
CA GLY A 137 -22.96 7.22 -7.46
C GLY A 137 -22.56 6.01 -6.63
N VAL A 138 -22.78 4.84 -7.20
CA VAL A 138 -22.33 3.55 -6.66
C VAL A 138 -21.52 2.83 -7.74
N LEU A 139 -20.42 2.22 -7.33
CA LEU A 139 -19.56 1.43 -8.17
C LEU A 139 -19.09 0.22 -7.37
N GLY A 140 -19.28 -0.99 -7.87
CA GLY A 140 -18.86 -2.18 -7.14
C GLY A 140 -18.25 -3.24 -8.03
N ARG A 141 -17.45 -4.11 -7.43
CA ARG A 141 -16.78 -5.22 -8.11
C ARG A 141 -16.88 -6.47 -7.25
N ASN A 142 -17.07 -7.61 -7.90
CA ASN A 142 -16.92 -8.90 -7.25
C ASN A 142 -15.44 -9.29 -7.22
N PHE A 143 -14.87 -9.37 -6.03
CA PHE A 143 -13.46 -9.74 -5.82
C PHE A 143 -13.29 -11.22 -5.49
N GLN A 144 -14.39 -12.00 -5.48
CA GLN A 144 -14.41 -13.37 -5.00
C GLN A 144 -13.88 -13.50 -3.57
N LEU A 145 -14.21 -12.52 -2.71
CA LEU A 145 -13.84 -12.57 -1.30
C LEU A 145 -14.36 -13.87 -0.66
N LYS A 146 -13.53 -14.52 0.13
CA LYS A 146 -13.88 -15.75 0.86
C LYS A 146 -14.04 -15.44 2.35
N ASP A 147 -12.91 -15.32 3.02
CA ASP A 147 -12.86 -15.16 4.46
C ASP A 147 -12.50 -13.73 4.81
N SER A 148 -11.21 -13.43 4.79
CA SER A 148 -10.64 -12.22 5.35
C SER A 148 -9.91 -11.45 4.28
N CYS A 149 -10.02 -10.12 4.33
CA CYS A 149 -9.37 -9.28 3.33
C CYS A 149 -8.84 -7.98 3.92
N ASN A 150 -7.87 -7.41 3.22
CA ASN A 150 -7.40 -6.05 3.37
C ASN A 150 -7.62 -5.32 2.05
N LEU A 151 -8.41 -4.24 2.10
CA LEU A 151 -8.58 -3.27 1.02
C LEU A 151 -7.70 -2.06 1.36
N SER A 152 -6.67 -1.80 0.55
CA SER A 152 -5.89 -0.56 0.64
C SER A 152 -6.02 0.28 -0.62
N PHE A 153 -6.00 1.60 -0.50
CA PHE A 153 -6.08 2.54 -1.62
C PHE A 153 -5.60 3.93 -1.21
N ASP A 154 -5.16 4.71 -2.20
CA ASP A 154 -4.96 6.14 -2.07
C ASP A 154 -6.30 6.85 -2.33
N LEU A 155 -6.66 7.77 -1.44
CA LEU A 155 -7.80 8.68 -1.60
C LEU A 155 -7.28 10.10 -1.73
N GLU A 156 -7.75 10.82 -2.74
CA GLU A 156 -7.47 12.24 -2.95
C GLU A 156 -8.78 13.01 -3.13
N TRP A 157 -8.90 14.18 -2.50
CA TRP A 157 -10.12 14.98 -2.49
C TRP A 157 -9.80 16.48 -2.57
N ASP A 158 -10.63 17.22 -3.28
CA ASP A 158 -10.57 18.68 -3.41
C ASP A 158 -11.66 19.40 -2.60
N GLN A 159 -12.72 18.68 -2.25
CA GLN A 159 -13.83 19.11 -1.41
C GLN A 159 -14.06 18.09 -0.29
N PRO A 160 -14.82 18.42 0.77
CA PRO A 160 -15.21 17.44 1.77
C PRO A 160 -15.83 16.20 1.12
N PHE A 161 -15.21 15.04 1.32
CA PHE A 161 -15.67 13.79 0.74
C PHE A 161 -16.60 13.05 1.72
N GLN A 162 -17.50 12.26 1.15
CA GLN A 162 -18.18 11.19 1.86
C GLN A 162 -18.04 9.91 1.02
N LEU A 163 -17.23 8.97 1.49
CA LEU A 163 -17.03 7.68 0.84
C LEU A 163 -17.65 6.58 1.71
N SER A 164 -18.63 5.88 1.17
CA SER A 164 -19.17 4.64 1.76
C SER A 164 -18.51 3.44 1.10
N ILE A 165 -18.00 2.51 1.90
CA ILE A 165 -17.38 1.27 1.45
C ILE A 165 -18.19 0.13 2.04
N THR A 166 -18.95 -0.57 1.18
CA THR A 166 -19.70 -1.77 1.59
C THR A 166 -18.85 -2.99 1.24
N MET A 167 -18.47 -3.76 2.26
CA MET A 167 -17.70 -4.98 2.11
C MET A 167 -18.61 -6.21 2.24
N PHE A 168 -18.21 -7.29 1.56
CA PHE A 168 -18.90 -8.58 1.54
C PHE A 168 -20.36 -8.48 1.05
N THR A 169 -20.57 -7.75 -0.04
CA THR A 169 -21.87 -7.58 -0.70
C THR A 169 -21.91 -8.32 -2.03
N ASP A 170 -23.06 -8.90 -2.38
CA ASP A 170 -23.34 -9.37 -3.74
C ASP A 170 -24.11 -8.33 -4.56
N THR A 171 -24.61 -7.28 -3.91
CA THR A 171 -25.21 -6.14 -4.59
C THR A 171 -24.16 -5.06 -4.80
N LEU A 172 -23.64 -5.01 -6.03
CA LEU A 172 -22.51 -4.16 -6.41
C LEU A 172 -22.93 -2.77 -6.89
N ASN A 173 -24.19 -2.60 -7.30
CA ASN A 173 -24.65 -1.43 -8.05
C ASN A 173 -25.61 -0.52 -7.29
N ARG A 174 -25.89 -0.80 -6.02
CA ARG A 174 -26.75 0.01 -5.15
C ARG A 174 -26.49 -0.33 -3.69
N PHE A 175 -26.98 0.50 -2.79
CA PHE A 175 -27.12 0.12 -1.39
C PHE A 175 -28.23 -0.93 -1.26
N ASP A 176 -27.95 -2.05 -0.60
CA ASP A 176 -28.94 -3.11 -0.37
C ASP A 176 -28.93 -3.52 1.10
N TYR A 177 -29.99 -3.15 1.81
CA TYR A 177 -30.16 -3.46 3.23
C TYR A 177 -30.82 -4.83 3.46
N ARG A 178 -31.10 -5.59 2.38
CA ARG A 178 -31.76 -6.90 2.44
C ARG A 178 -30.77 -8.06 2.45
N GLN A 179 -29.47 -7.78 2.43
CA GLN A 179 -28.39 -8.77 2.54
C GLN A 179 -27.42 -8.36 3.64
N GLY A 180 -26.79 -9.36 4.28
CA GLY A 180 -25.78 -9.12 5.29
C GLY A 180 -24.57 -8.42 4.66
N SER A 181 -24.14 -7.30 5.23
CA SER A 181 -22.95 -6.57 4.77
C SER A 181 -22.36 -5.69 5.88
N TYR A 182 -21.15 -5.19 5.64
CA TYR A 182 -20.43 -4.31 6.54
C TYR A 182 -20.09 -3.01 5.82
N ILE A 183 -20.49 -1.86 6.38
CA ILE A 183 -20.35 -0.56 5.73
C ILE A 183 -19.44 0.35 6.56
N PHE A 184 -18.38 0.85 5.93
CA PHE A 184 -17.55 1.93 6.46
C PHE A 184 -17.94 3.24 5.80
N PHE A 185 -18.31 4.23 6.59
CA PHE A 185 -18.52 5.61 6.15
C PHE A 185 -17.29 6.43 6.51
N LEU A 186 -16.56 6.86 5.49
CA LEU A 186 -15.38 7.70 5.62
C LEU A 186 -15.71 9.14 5.26
N SER A 187 -15.21 10.05 6.08
CA SER A 187 -15.20 11.50 5.89
C SER A 187 -13.87 12.04 6.42
N PRO A 188 -13.51 13.30 6.14
CA PRO A 188 -12.32 13.88 6.76
C PRO A 188 -12.39 13.92 8.30
N GLN A 189 -13.58 13.89 8.92
CA GLN A 189 -13.74 14.07 10.37
C GLN A 189 -13.88 12.75 11.14
N PHE A 190 -14.39 11.69 10.51
CA PHE A 190 -14.65 10.42 11.20
C PHE A 190 -14.76 9.23 10.26
N VAL A 191 -14.56 8.04 10.85
CA VAL A 191 -15.05 6.76 10.34
C VAL A 191 -16.24 6.33 11.17
N SER A 192 -17.34 5.94 10.52
CA SER A 192 -18.42 5.18 11.16
C SER A 192 -18.50 3.80 10.55
N PHE A 193 -18.67 2.78 11.39
CA PHE A 193 -18.74 1.39 10.99
C PHE A 193 -20.09 0.79 11.34
N GLN A 194 -20.75 0.19 10.36
CA GLN A 194 -22.09 -0.37 10.49
C GLN A 194 -22.16 -1.81 9.99
N ARG A 195 -22.98 -2.60 10.65
CA ARG A 195 -23.47 -3.91 10.22
C ARG A 195 -24.86 -3.75 9.63
N VAL A 196 -25.08 -4.34 8.47
CA VAL A 196 -26.41 -4.57 7.91
C VAL A 196 -26.75 -6.04 8.09
N GLN A 197 -27.94 -6.35 8.59
CA GLN A 197 -28.44 -7.72 8.65
C GLN A 197 -29.93 -7.79 8.31
N PRO A 198 -30.35 -8.71 7.41
CA PRO A 198 -31.76 -8.92 7.10
C PRO A 198 -32.57 -9.27 8.36
N GLY A 199 -33.75 -8.67 8.52
CA GLY A 199 -34.63 -8.88 9.67
C GLY A 199 -34.18 -8.21 10.98
N THR A 200 -32.91 -7.83 11.12
CA THR A 200 -32.38 -7.11 12.30
C THR A 200 -32.18 -5.62 12.02
N GLY A 201 -31.97 -5.24 10.76
CA GLY A 201 -31.74 -3.85 10.34
C GLY A 201 -30.26 -3.46 10.38
N VAL A 202 -30.01 -2.16 10.56
CA VAL A 202 -28.67 -1.56 10.58
C VAL A 202 -28.25 -1.32 12.02
N LEU A 203 -27.03 -1.74 12.37
CA LEU A 203 -26.43 -1.52 13.68
C LEU A 203 -25.08 -0.82 13.53
N THR A 204 -24.91 0.33 14.17
CA THR A 204 -23.59 0.97 14.30
C THR A 204 -22.74 0.16 15.27
N LEU A 205 -21.61 -0.35 14.78
CA LEU A 205 -20.63 -1.11 15.57
C LEU A 205 -19.53 -0.21 16.15
N GLY A 206 -19.33 0.99 15.61
CA GLY A 206 -18.43 1.98 16.18
C GLY A 206 -18.30 3.24 15.35
N GLN A 207 -17.67 4.24 15.95
CA GLN A 207 -17.28 5.49 15.29
C GLN A 207 -16.00 6.02 15.93
N VAL A 208 -15.09 6.57 15.11
CA VAL A 208 -13.83 7.17 15.57
C VAL A 208 -13.60 8.48 14.83
N ARG A 209 -13.07 9.50 15.52
CA ARG A 209 -12.68 10.78 14.90
C ARG A 209 -11.35 10.66 14.16
N MET A 210 -11.15 11.47 13.14
CA MET A 210 -9.98 11.46 12.25
C MET A 210 -9.29 12.82 12.23
N ASP A 211 -8.65 13.20 13.34
CA ASP A 211 -8.05 14.54 13.44
C ASP A 211 -6.89 14.73 12.45
N GLN A 212 -6.20 13.65 12.10
CA GLN A 212 -5.05 13.62 11.18
C GLN A 212 -5.37 13.97 9.71
N LEU A 213 -6.65 14.10 9.33
CA LEU A 213 -7.05 14.44 7.96
C LEU A 213 -7.42 15.91 7.75
N SER A 214 -7.41 16.74 8.80
CA SER A 214 -8.00 18.09 8.77
C SER A 214 -7.32 19.07 7.79
N ASN A 215 -6.03 18.88 7.50
CA ASN A 215 -5.22 19.79 6.67
C ASN A 215 -4.53 19.09 5.49
N VAL A 216 -5.05 17.93 5.09
CA VAL A 216 -4.54 17.19 3.94
C VAL A 216 -5.67 16.98 2.94
N SER A 217 -5.30 16.82 1.67
CA SER A 217 -6.21 16.51 0.56
C SER A 217 -5.94 15.11 -0.02
N LYS A 218 -5.07 14.34 0.63
CA LYS A 218 -4.66 13.00 0.24
C LYS A 218 -4.33 12.17 1.47
N ALA A 219 -4.73 10.89 1.46
CA ALA A 219 -4.26 9.90 2.42
C ALA A 219 -4.37 8.48 1.85
N ARG A 220 -3.52 7.58 2.34
CA ARG A 220 -3.63 6.15 2.04
C ARG A 220 -4.46 5.47 3.13
N PHE A 221 -5.50 4.74 2.73
CA PHE A 221 -6.36 3.98 3.63
C PHE A 221 -6.06 2.49 3.52
N SER A 222 -6.18 1.76 4.63
CA SER A 222 -6.30 0.30 4.64
C SER A 222 -7.44 -0.10 5.58
N ILE A 223 -8.40 -0.86 5.03
CA ILE A 223 -9.55 -1.39 5.76
C ILE A 223 -9.43 -2.91 5.74
N ARG A 224 -9.33 -3.48 6.93
CA ARG A 224 -9.14 -4.91 7.13
C ARG A 224 -10.37 -5.53 7.77
N ALA A 225 -10.72 -6.72 7.33
CA ALA A 225 -11.84 -7.49 7.85
C ALA A 225 -11.43 -8.95 8.00
N HIS A 226 -11.61 -9.51 9.19
CA HIS A 226 -11.32 -10.90 9.50
C HIS A 226 -12.58 -11.65 9.90
N ARG A 227 -13.00 -12.60 9.07
CA ARG A 227 -14.30 -13.30 9.22
C ARG A 227 -14.38 -14.11 10.51
N GLU A 228 -13.40 -14.98 10.77
CA GLU A 228 -13.42 -15.90 11.91
C GLU A 228 -13.50 -15.18 13.26
N THR A 229 -12.73 -14.10 13.43
CA THR A 229 -12.69 -13.35 14.70
C THR A 229 -13.68 -12.19 14.75
N SER A 230 -14.36 -11.92 13.63
CA SER A 230 -15.23 -10.75 13.43
C SER A 230 -14.54 -9.43 13.77
N LYS A 231 -13.23 -9.35 13.54
CA LYS A 231 -12.38 -8.18 13.80
C LYS A 231 -12.25 -7.35 12.53
N PHE A 232 -12.32 -6.05 12.70
CA PHE A 232 -12.11 -5.08 11.64
C PHE A 232 -11.10 -4.04 12.10
N ALA A 233 -10.33 -3.49 11.18
CA ALA A 233 -9.34 -2.46 11.47
C ALA A 233 -9.30 -1.42 10.37
N VAL A 234 -9.06 -0.17 10.76
CA VAL A 234 -8.86 0.94 9.83
C VAL A 234 -7.51 1.58 10.10
N TYR A 235 -6.74 1.69 9.03
CA TYR A 235 -5.43 2.29 8.99
C TYR A 235 -5.45 3.50 8.05
N ILE A 236 -4.67 4.51 8.41
CA ILE A 236 -4.42 5.68 7.58
C ILE A 236 -2.92 5.93 7.58
N ASN A 237 -2.32 6.04 6.40
CA ASN A 237 -0.87 6.19 6.22
C ASN A 237 -0.09 5.15 7.03
N ASP A 238 -0.54 3.89 6.95
CA ASP A 238 -0.01 2.71 7.65
C ASP A 238 -0.06 2.77 9.19
N GLN A 239 -0.72 3.77 9.78
CA GLN A 239 -0.99 3.85 11.21
C GLN A 239 -2.40 3.37 11.52
N LEU A 240 -2.55 2.51 12.53
CA LEU A 240 -3.87 2.08 13.00
C LEU A 240 -4.59 3.24 13.67
N VAL A 241 -5.79 3.51 13.17
CA VAL A 241 -6.68 4.54 13.72
C VAL A 241 -7.69 3.91 14.65
N SER A 242 -8.25 2.75 14.30
CA SER A 242 -9.23 2.07 15.13
C SER A 242 -9.41 0.60 14.78
N THR A 243 -9.83 -0.17 15.76
CA THR A 243 -10.31 -1.54 15.59
C THR A 243 -11.77 -1.64 16.03
N PHE A 244 -12.51 -2.50 15.35
CA PHE A 244 -13.91 -2.79 15.68
C PHE A 244 -14.11 -4.30 15.78
N ARG A 245 -15.14 -4.72 16.52
CA ARG A 245 -15.53 -6.12 16.60
C ARG A 245 -17.04 -6.27 16.54
N ASP A 246 -17.52 -7.18 15.70
CA ASP A 246 -18.92 -7.60 15.75
C ASP A 246 -19.07 -8.72 16.79
N ASN A 247 -19.50 -8.35 18.01
CA ASN A 247 -19.67 -9.30 19.11
C ASN A 247 -20.82 -10.30 18.90
N ARG A 248 -21.66 -10.10 17.87
CA ARG A 248 -22.72 -11.04 17.48
C ARG A 248 -22.28 -11.98 16.35
N GLY A 249 -21.02 -11.95 15.97
CA GLY A 249 -20.45 -12.76 14.90
C GLY A 249 -20.65 -12.16 13.51
N PHE A 250 -19.88 -12.68 12.56
CA PHE A 250 -19.83 -12.22 11.18
C PHE A 250 -21.08 -12.64 10.40
N VAL A 251 -21.79 -11.71 9.76
CA VAL A 251 -23.08 -12.00 9.08
C VAL A 251 -23.11 -11.90 7.57
N ALA A 252 -22.07 -11.32 6.96
CA ALA A 252 -22.07 -11.10 5.53
C ALA A 252 -21.57 -12.35 4.78
N GLU A 253 -22.19 -12.68 3.66
CA GLU A 253 -21.81 -13.82 2.81
C GLU A 253 -21.37 -13.38 1.41
N GLY A 254 -21.59 -12.11 1.06
CA GLY A 254 -21.28 -11.60 -0.26
C GLY A 254 -19.78 -11.55 -0.54
N LYS A 255 -19.44 -11.47 -1.83
CA LYS A 255 -18.06 -11.63 -2.31
C LYS A 255 -17.46 -10.38 -2.93
N GLY A 256 -18.21 -9.29 -2.95
CA GLY A 256 -17.81 -8.03 -3.54
C GLY A 256 -17.57 -6.90 -2.54
N ILE A 257 -17.05 -5.81 -3.08
CA ILE A 257 -16.94 -4.52 -2.42
C ILE A 257 -17.59 -3.48 -3.32
N SER A 258 -18.37 -2.57 -2.73
CA SER A 258 -18.89 -1.38 -3.43
C SER A 258 -18.41 -0.10 -2.76
N LEU A 259 -18.07 0.87 -3.62
CA LEU A 259 -17.69 2.23 -3.28
C LEU A 259 -18.85 3.14 -3.68
N ALA A 260 -19.22 4.07 -2.81
CA ALA A 260 -20.33 4.97 -3.08
C ALA A 260 -20.13 6.35 -2.45
N SER A 261 -20.76 7.35 -3.06
CA SER A 261 -21.01 8.63 -2.42
C SER A 261 -22.48 8.98 -2.56
N GLN A 262 -23.08 9.49 -1.48
CA GLN A 262 -24.48 9.93 -1.45
C GLN A 262 -24.60 11.46 -1.45
N LEU A 263 -23.52 12.18 -1.14
CA LEU A 263 -23.52 13.63 -1.04
C LEU A 263 -23.45 14.29 -2.44
N SER A 264 -24.45 15.12 -2.74
CA SER A 264 -24.39 16.03 -3.89
C SER A 264 -23.21 16.99 -3.71
N ALA A 265 -22.35 17.13 -4.71
CA ALA A 265 -21.06 17.85 -4.67
C ALA A 265 -19.88 17.15 -3.95
N SER A 266 -19.97 15.87 -3.56
CA SER A 266 -18.76 15.11 -3.19
C SER A 266 -17.86 14.93 -4.41
N SER A 267 -16.57 15.20 -4.26
CA SER A 267 -15.56 15.06 -5.30
C SER A 267 -14.29 14.46 -4.70
N PHE A 268 -13.95 13.27 -5.16
CA PHE A 268 -12.75 12.55 -4.75
C PHE A 268 -12.35 11.50 -5.78
N ALA A 269 -11.15 10.98 -5.63
CA ALA A 269 -10.57 9.98 -6.49
C ALA A 269 -9.90 8.87 -5.68
N VAL A 270 -10.14 7.62 -6.09
CA VAL A 270 -9.53 6.42 -5.54
C VAL A 270 -8.50 5.88 -6.53
N SER A 271 -7.28 5.64 -6.07
CA SER A 271 -6.19 5.06 -6.86
C SER A 271 -5.39 4.04 -6.06
N ASP A 272 -4.47 3.35 -6.74
CA ASP A 272 -3.48 2.45 -6.12
C ASP A 272 -4.13 1.43 -5.17
N MET A 273 -5.26 0.91 -5.63
CA MET A 273 -6.14 0.01 -4.90
C MET A 273 -5.60 -1.41 -4.97
N LEU A 274 -5.44 -2.01 -3.80
CA LEU A 274 -4.97 -3.37 -3.62
C LEU A 274 -5.93 -4.11 -2.69
N VAL A 275 -6.41 -5.26 -3.13
CA VAL A 275 -7.19 -6.19 -2.32
C VAL A 275 -6.35 -7.43 -2.08
N THR A 276 -6.13 -7.76 -0.82
CA THR A 276 -5.31 -8.90 -0.39
C THR A 276 -6.07 -9.76 0.61
N GLU A 277 -5.72 -11.04 0.71
CA GLU A 277 -6.14 -11.83 1.87
C GLU A 277 -5.46 -11.29 3.13
N TRP A 278 -6.15 -11.36 4.27
CA TRP A 278 -5.60 -10.93 5.55
C TRP A 278 -5.74 -12.04 6.58
N ASP A 279 -4.66 -12.39 7.25
CA ASP A 279 -4.61 -13.47 8.23
C ASP A 279 -5.15 -13.08 9.63
N GLY A 280 -5.69 -11.86 9.76
CA GLY A 280 -6.21 -11.33 11.03
C GLY A 280 -5.12 -10.84 11.99
N THR A 281 -3.85 -10.88 11.58
CA THR A 281 -2.76 -10.33 12.37
C THR A 281 -2.75 -8.80 12.23
N ASP A 282 -3.02 -8.11 13.32
CA ASP A 282 -2.95 -6.65 13.38
C ASP A 282 -1.49 -6.25 13.59
N GLU A 283 -0.91 -5.58 12.59
CA GLU A 283 0.49 -5.16 12.62
C GLU A 283 0.72 -3.97 13.57
N SER A 284 -0.37 -3.38 14.04
CA SER A 284 -0.45 -2.19 14.89
C SER A 284 -0.86 -2.45 16.34
N ASP A 285 -1.33 -3.66 16.70
CA ASP A 285 -1.39 -4.15 18.11
C ASP A 285 0.02 -4.24 18.76
N LEU A 286 1.00 -3.72 18.01
CA LEU A 286 2.43 -3.70 18.20
C LEU A 286 2.96 -2.27 18.02
N SER A 287 2.15 -1.23 18.25
CA SER A 287 2.67 0.10 18.58
C SER A 287 3.55 -0.06 19.82
N PHE A 288 4.82 -0.33 19.54
CA PHE A 288 5.88 -0.48 20.51
C PHE A 288 6.84 0.64 20.16
N GLU A 289 7.16 1.46 21.14
CA GLU A 289 8.40 2.21 21.11
C GLU A 289 9.51 1.16 21.04
N ALA A 290 10.31 1.17 19.97
CA ALA A 290 11.48 0.30 19.88
C ALA A 290 12.22 0.37 21.22
N THR A 291 12.43 -0.76 21.89
CA THR A 291 13.28 -0.75 23.07
C THR A 291 14.68 -0.37 22.62
N GLU A 292 15.29 0.60 23.30
CA GLU A 292 16.60 1.13 22.91
C GLU A 292 17.71 0.07 22.84
N SER A 293 17.56 -1.11 23.45
CA SER A 293 18.69 -2.05 23.66
C SER A 293 18.40 -3.54 23.44
N SER A 294 17.24 -3.92 22.90
CA SER A 294 16.89 -5.33 22.65
C SER A 294 15.84 -5.51 21.55
N ASP A 295 15.98 -6.60 20.80
CA ASP A 295 14.97 -7.09 19.87
C ASP A 295 13.74 -7.61 20.62
N VAL A 296 12.59 -7.60 19.96
CA VAL A 296 11.32 -8.10 20.50
C VAL A 296 10.69 -9.08 19.52
N LEU A 297 10.41 -10.29 20.01
CA LEU A 297 9.58 -11.24 19.26
C LEU A 297 8.13 -11.04 19.65
N HIS A 298 7.23 -11.16 18.70
CA HIS A 298 5.80 -11.28 18.95
C HIS A 298 5.39 -12.69 18.60
N LEU A 299 4.98 -13.45 19.62
CA LEU A 299 4.57 -14.83 19.46
C LEU A 299 3.06 -14.93 19.20
N ILE A 300 2.62 -16.04 18.61
CA ILE A 300 1.20 -16.26 18.29
C ILE A 300 0.32 -16.33 19.52
N ASN A 301 0.87 -16.82 20.64
CA ASN A 301 0.20 -16.84 21.94
C ASN A 301 0.18 -15.47 22.64
N GLN A 302 0.53 -14.39 21.93
CA GLN A 302 0.55 -12.99 22.38
C GLN A 302 1.71 -12.62 23.33
N ASP A 303 2.60 -13.57 23.65
CA ASP A 303 3.82 -13.28 24.40
C ASP A 303 4.76 -12.40 23.58
N LYS A 304 5.45 -11.50 24.29
CA LYS A 304 6.39 -10.53 23.69
C LYS A 304 7.79 -10.60 24.34
N PRO A 305 8.54 -11.71 24.20
CA PRO A 305 9.85 -11.82 24.85
C PRO A 305 10.86 -10.82 24.25
N LYS A 306 11.66 -10.21 25.13
CA LYS A 306 12.75 -9.28 24.80
C LYS A 306 14.11 -9.97 24.93
N GLY A 307 15.03 -9.68 24.01
CA GLY A 307 16.34 -10.33 23.93
C GLY A 307 17.03 -10.02 22.61
N ASP A 308 17.95 -10.87 22.18
CA ASP A 308 18.67 -10.69 20.91
C ASP A 308 18.34 -11.81 19.94
N VAL A 309 18.00 -11.46 18.70
CA VAL A 309 17.94 -12.44 17.60
C VAL A 309 19.37 -12.76 17.17
N VAL A 310 19.77 -14.03 17.32
CA VAL A 310 21.12 -14.49 16.97
C VAL A 310 21.18 -14.91 15.51
N GLN A 311 20.24 -15.75 15.10
CA GLN A 311 20.13 -16.24 13.73
C GLN A 311 18.75 -16.85 13.48
N ILE A 312 18.39 -16.94 12.20
CA ILE A 312 17.29 -17.78 11.72
C ILE A 312 17.87 -18.71 10.66
N LEU A 313 17.73 -20.01 10.90
CA LEU A 313 18.14 -21.09 10.02
C LEU A 313 17.18 -22.27 10.21
N ASP A 314 16.90 -23.03 9.15
CA ASP A 314 16.07 -24.24 9.19
C ASP A 314 14.72 -24.05 9.90
N GLN A 315 14.00 -22.97 9.53
CA GLN A 315 12.69 -22.61 10.10
C GLN A 315 12.67 -22.44 11.63
N LYS A 316 13.82 -22.15 12.25
CA LYS A 316 13.92 -21.88 13.69
C LYS A 316 14.70 -20.60 13.94
N ILE A 317 14.20 -19.78 14.86
CA ILE A 317 14.96 -18.66 15.42
C ILE A 317 15.80 -19.17 16.59
N HIS A 318 17.06 -18.77 16.62
CA HIS A 318 17.89 -18.82 17.82
C HIS A 318 17.84 -17.44 18.48
N PHE A 319 17.26 -17.40 19.68
CA PHE A 319 17.01 -16.17 20.41
C PHE A 319 17.69 -16.21 21.78
N LYS A 320 18.40 -15.13 22.13
CA LYS A 320 19.04 -14.98 23.44
C LYS A 320 18.12 -14.16 24.36
N LEU A 321 17.27 -14.86 25.09
CA LEU A 321 16.29 -14.26 26.00
C LEU A 321 16.99 -13.51 27.12
N ARG A 322 16.64 -12.22 27.30
CA ARG A 322 17.22 -11.32 28.33
C ARG A 322 18.77 -11.34 28.34
N LYS A 323 19.40 -11.56 27.19
CA LYS A 323 20.87 -11.66 27.01
C LYS A 323 21.57 -12.77 27.80
N GLU A 324 20.83 -13.69 28.42
CA GLU A 324 21.37 -14.73 29.33
C GLU A 324 21.06 -16.15 28.85
N ARG A 325 19.86 -16.39 28.32
CA ARG A 325 19.38 -17.75 28.03
C ARG A 325 19.15 -17.97 26.53
N ASP A 326 19.85 -18.93 25.97
CA ASP A 326 19.62 -19.39 24.59
C ASP A 326 18.34 -20.24 24.50
N ILE A 327 17.44 -19.84 23.60
CA ILE A 327 16.23 -20.58 23.27
C ILE A 327 16.12 -20.72 21.74
N ARG A 328 15.54 -21.84 21.30
CA ARG A 328 15.19 -22.09 19.90
C ARG A 328 13.68 -22.13 19.76
N ILE A 329 13.11 -21.29 18.91
CA ILE A 329 11.67 -21.20 18.69
C ILE A 329 11.39 -21.50 17.21
N PRO A 330 10.46 -22.40 16.87
CA PRO A 330 10.00 -22.57 15.48
C PRO A 330 9.45 -21.25 14.90
N LEU A 331 9.78 -20.92 13.65
CA LEU A 331 9.29 -19.69 12.99
C LEU A 331 7.76 -19.65 12.92
N GLU A 332 7.11 -20.80 12.76
CA GLU A 332 5.65 -20.93 12.81
C GLU A 332 5.02 -20.47 14.13
N ARG A 333 5.82 -20.26 15.19
CA ARG A 333 5.37 -19.73 16.49
C ARG A 333 5.48 -18.20 16.59
N ILE A 334 6.12 -17.56 15.61
CA ILE A 334 6.46 -16.14 15.58
C ILE A 334 5.54 -15.43 14.60
N LYS A 335 4.88 -14.37 15.07
CA LYS A 335 4.14 -13.43 14.21
C LYS A 335 5.07 -12.36 13.66
N GLN A 336 5.99 -11.88 14.49
CA GLN A 336 6.80 -10.73 14.13
C GLN A 336 8.11 -10.65 14.90
N ILE A 337 9.09 -10.02 14.27
CA ILE A 337 10.34 -9.56 14.88
C ILE A 337 10.40 -8.04 14.73
N HIS A 338 10.65 -7.35 15.83
CA HIS A 338 11.04 -5.94 15.85
C HIS A 338 12.50 -5.89 16.27
N PHE A 339 13.33 -5.22 15.48
CA PHE A 339 14.75 -5.06 15.79
C PHE A 339 14.98 -3.82 16.64
N THR A 340 15.99 -3.89 17.50
CA THR A 340 16.43 -2.74 18.32
C THR A 340 16.81 -1.53 17.46
N ALA A 341 16.56 -0.32 17.97
CA ALA A 341 16.96 0.93 17.31
C ALA A 341 18.45 1.27 17.52
N GLU A 342 19.14 0.68 18.51
CA GLU A 342 20.57 0.93 18.79
C GLU A 342 21.46 0.62 17.59
N ASP A 343 21.13 -0.49 16.92
CA ASP A 343 21.90 -1.01 15.79
C ASP A 343 21.37 -0.51 14.44
N GLN A 344 20.30 0.29 14.42
CA GLN A 344 19.67 0.69 13.16
C GLN A 344 20.48 1.76 12.44
N GLN A 345 20.70 1.54 11.14
CA GLN A 345 21.26 2.57 10.27
C GLN A 345 20.33 3.78 10.28
N LYS A 346 20.89 4.98 10.50
CA LYS A 346 20.10 6.20 10.34
C LYS A 346 19.72 6.32 8.87
N PRO A 347 18.43 6.56 8.56
CA PRO A 347 18.04 6.85 7.19
C PRO A 347 18.84 8.08 6.72
N PRO A 348 19.39 8.06 5.50
CA PRO A 348 20.23 9.14 5.02
C PRO A 348 19.38 10.39 4.83
N ALA A 349 20.03 11.55 4.85
CA ALA A 349 19.40 12.77 4.39
C ALA A 349 19.13 12.62 2.89
N GLU A 350 17.87 12.46 2.52
CA GLU A 350 17.47 12.33 1.12
C GLU A 350 17.79 13.66 0.41
N LYS A 351 18.84 13.68 -0.41
CA LYS A 351 19.30 14.88 -1.14
C LYS A 351 19.59 14.63 -2.62
N SER A 352 19.52 13.38 -3.08
CA SER A 352 19.76 13.04 -4.48
C SER A 352 18.46 13.18 -5.28
N THR A 353 18.55 13.93 -6.37
CA THR A 353 17.52 14.07 -7.41
C THR A 353 17.23 12.75 -8.12
N ASP A 354 18.22 11.87 -8.16
CA ASP A 354 18.17 10.59 -8.86
C ASP A 354 17.63 9.48 -7.97
N ARG A 355 17.40 9.78 -6.67
CA ARG A 355 16.77 8.84 -5.75
C ARG A 355 15.28 8.74 -6.06
N ILE A 356 14.88 7.55 -6.47
CA ILE A 356 13.50 7.21 -6.81
C ILE A 356 12.94 6.20 -5.82
N ARG A 357 11.62 6.07 -5.78
CA ARG A 357 10.91 4.96 -5.13
C ARG A 357 10.13 4.17 -6.16
N ALA A 358 10.53 2.93 -6.39
CA ALA A 358 9.80 2.00 -7.24
C ALA A 358 8.74 1.26 -6.42
N HIS A 359 7.52 1.17 -6.94
CA HIS A 359 6.43 0.37 -6.40
C HIS A 359 6.22 -0.87 -7.27
N PHE A 360 6.17 -2.03 -6.63
CA PHE A 360 6.12 -3.32 -7.32
C PHE A 360 4.69 -3.84 -7.44
N ALA A 361 4.45 -4.67 -8.45
CA ALA A 361 3.17 -5.34 -8.61
C ALA A 361 2.87 -6.19 -7.38
N GLY A 362 1.61 -6.12 -6.94
CA GLY A 362 1.14 -6.72 -5.70
C GLY A 362 1.56 -5.99 -4.43
N GLY A 363 2.22 -4.84 -4.53
CA GLY A 363 2.56 -3.98 -3.40
C GLY A 363 4.02 -4.07 -2.97
N GLY A 364 4.35 -3.29 -1.94
CA GLY A 364 5.74 -3.02 -1.57
C GLY A 364 6.35 -1.88 -2.38
N SER A 365 7.44 -1.34 -1.86
CA SER A 365 8.20 -0.25 -2.46
C SER A 365 9.66 -0.31 -2.02
N LEU A 366 10.55 0.11 -2.92
CA LEU A 366 11.98 0.18 -2.65
C LEU A 366 12.53 1.50 -3.18
N SER A 367 13.31 2.19 -2.35
CA SER A 367 14.01 3.42 -2.69
C SER A 367 15.47 3.15 -3.01
N PHE A 368 15.96 3.74 -4.10
CA PHE A 368 17.33 3.60 -4.57
C PHE A 368 17.70 4.72 -5.53
N ASP A 369 18.99 4.91 -5.75
CA ASP A 369 19.50 5.83 -6.76
C ASP A 369 19.35 5.16 -8.13
N LEU A 370 18.59 5.78 -9.03
CA LEU A 370 18.34 5.28 -10.37
C LEU A 370 19.67 5.19 -11.14
N VAL A 371 19.86 4.10 -11.89
CA VAL A 371 20.90 4.03 -12.93
C VAL A 371 20.22 4.13 -14.29
N SER A 372 19.32 3.20 -14.58
CA SER A 372 18.55 3.20 -15.83
C SER A 372 17.28 2.36 -15.75
N LEU A 373 16.33 2.65 -16.64
CA LEU A 373 15.16 1.85 -16.94
C LEU A 373 15.08 1.69 -18.46
N ASN A 374 14.96 0.43 -18.90
CA ASN A 374 14.60 0.06 -20.26
C ASN A 374 13.43 -0.93 -20.25
N GLU A 375 13.03 -1.44 -21.42
CA GLU A 375 11.91 -2.39 -21.55
C GLU A 375 12.03 -3.64 -20.67
N LYS A 376 13.26 -4.09 -20.38
CA LYS A 376 13.52 -5.35 -19.67
C LYS A 376 13.80 -5.13 -18.20
N ASN A 377 14.67 -4.17 -17.89
CA ASN A 377 15.21 -4.00 -16.55
C ASN A 377 15.15 -2.55 -16.06
N LEU A 378 14.85 -2.42 -14.76
CA LEU A 378 15.13 -1.25 -13.93
C LEU A 378 16.38 -1.54 -13.10
N GLN A 379 17.38 -0.66 -13.18
CA GLN A 379 18.66 -0.78 -12.50
C GLN A 379 18.88 0.42 -11.58
N GLY A 380 19.54 0.17 -10.47
CA GLY A 380 19.85 1.20 -9.50
C GLY A 380 20.80 0.73 -8.41
N ASN A 381 21.16 1.66 -7.53
CA ASN A 381 21.97 1.38 -6.36
C ASN A 381 21.18 1.70 -5.10
N SER A 382 20.87 0.68 -4.30
CA SER A 382 20.25 0.85 -3.01
C SER A 382 21.30 0.93 -1.92
N GLU A 383 21.09 1.84 -0.99
CA GLU A 383 21.86 1.92 0.23
C GLU A 383 21.85 0.61 1.05
N HIS A 384 20.73 -0.12 1.04
CA HIS A 384 20.58 -1.32 1.85
C HIS A 384 21.01 -2.59 1.10
N PHE A 385 20.94 -2.59 -0.23
CA PHE A 385 21.16 -3.80 -1.04
C PHE A 385 22.32 -3.70 -2.04
N GLY A 386 22.95 -2.53 -2.18
CA GLY A 386 23.94 -2.28 -3.23
C GLY A 386 23.29 -2.25 -4.61
N GLU A 387 24.01 -2.77 -5.60
CA GLU A 387 23.52 -2.84 -6.98
C GLU A 387 22.28 -3.73 -7.11
N LEU A 388 21.28 -3.21 -7.82
CA LEU A 388 19.99 -3.85 -8.00
C LEU A 388 19.62 -3.89 -9.49
N SER A 389 18.96 -4.98 -9.87
CA SER A 389 18.29 -5.09 -11.15
C SER A 389 16.96 -5.82 -10.98
N PHE A 390 15.88 -5.17 -11.42
CA PHE A 390 14.52 -5.68 -11.39
C PHE A 390 13.98 -5.80 -12.79
N THR A 391 13.11 -6.79 -13.04
CA THR A 391 12.37 -6.84 -14.30
C THR A 391 11.39 -5.67 -14.39
N SER A 392 11.45 -4.87 -15.45
CA SER A 392 10.61 -3.67 -15.62
C SER A 392 9.11 -3.98 -15.56
N SER A 393 8.69 -5.17 -16.03
CA SER A 393 7.30 -5.61 -15.94
C SER A 393 6.78 -5.80 -14.51
N ALA A 394 7.66 -5.86 -13.51
CA ALA A 394 7.29 -5.95 -12.11
C ALA A 394 6.99 -4.57 -11.49
N ILE A 395 7.32 -3.48 -12.17
CA ILE A 395 7.20 -2.12 -11.64
C ILE A 395 5.86 -1.53 -12.07
N ARG A 396 5.08 -1.05 -11.10
CA ARG A 396 3.80 -0.36 -11.34
C ARG A 396 3.99 1.14 -11.46
N GLN A 397 4.83 1.67 -10.61
CA GLN A 397 5.00 3.11 -10.46
C GLN A 397 6.41 3.42 -10.01
N ILE A 398 6.93 4.54 -10.49
CA ILE A 398 8.15 5.16 -9.98
C ILE A 398 7.75 6.54 -9.46
N GLU A 399 8.09 6.81 -8.20
CA GLU A 399 8.03 8.14 -7.62
C GLU A 399 9.41 8.78 -7.68
N PHE A 400 9.45 10.03 -8.11
CA PHE A 400 10.65 10.86 -8.15
C PHE A 400 10.51 11.92 -7.07
N ASN A 401 11.58 12.69 -6.82
CA ASN A 401 11.46 13.90 -6.01
C ASN A 401 10.86 13.64 -4.61
N LEU A 402 11.32 12.57 -3.93
CA LEU A 402 10.73 12.06 -2.69
C LEU A 402 10.63 13.11 -1.56
N ASN A 403 11.43 14.19 -1.62
CA ASN A 403 11.45 15.30 -0.64
C ASN A 403 10.69 16.55 -1.07
N HIS A 404 10.28 16.62 -2.34
CA HIS A 404 9.77 17.84 -2.97
C HIS A 404 8.24 17.90 -3.01
N GLN A 405 7.53 17.03 -2.27
CA GLN A 405 6.07 17.06 -2.17
C GLN A 405 5.49 18.41 -1.67
N SER A 406 6.33 19.35 -1.22
CA SER A 406 5.96 20.74 -0.93
C SER A 406 6.86 21.77 -1.64
N ARG A 407 6.56 22.14 -2.90
CA ARG A 407 6.88 23.40 -3.66
C ARG A 407 7.16 23.05 -5.13
N LYS A 408 6.71 23.79 -6.14
CA LYS A 408 6.12 25.14 -6.25
C LYS A 408 4.89 25.07 -7.18
N HIS A 409 3.93 25.96 -6.94
CA HIS A 409 3.00 26.42 -7.98
C HIS A 409 3.86 26.82 -9.19
N ASP A 410 3.62 26.17 -10.33
CA ASP A 410 4.41 26.37 -11.53
C ASP A 410 4.08 27.76 -12.10
N GLN A 411 4.86 28.79 -11.75
CA GLN A 411 4.64 30.15 -12.24
C GLN A 411 4.70 30.22 -13.78
N ALA A 412 5.33 29.24 -14.44
CA ALA A 412 5.34 29.13 -15.89
C ALA A 412 3.97 28.72 -16.46
N ALA A 413 3.16 27.96 -15.72
CA ALA A 413 1.83 27.54 -16.15
C ALA A 413 0.78 28.67 -16.07
N ASP A 414 0.99 29.66 -15.19
CA ASP A 414 0.11 30.84 -15.03
C ASP A 414 0.55 32.05 -15.85
N THR A 415 1.62 31.93 -16.64
CA THR A 415 1.94 32.95 -17.63
C THR A 415 0.99 32.78 -18.81
N TYR A 416 -0.18 33.39 -18.72
CA TYR A 416 -1.06 33.58 -19.88
C TYR A 416 -0.22 34.20 -20.99
N TRP A 417 0.00 33.46 -22.07
CA TRP A 417 0.46 34.02 -23.33
C TRP A 417 -0.68 34.89 -23.88
N ASN A 418 -0.74 36.15 -23.44
CA ASN A 418 -1.52 37.16 -24.13
C ASN A 418 -0.80 37.48 -25.45
N MET A 419 -1.28 36.90 -26.56
CA MET A 419 -0.96 37.38 -27.91
C MET A 419 -1.73 38.68 -28.23
N GLU A 420 -1.67 39.66 -27.33
CA GLU A 420 -2.10 41.02 -27.60
C GLU A 420 -0.99 41.96 -27.10
N ASN A 421 -0.01 42.17 -27.98
CA ASN A 421 0.59 43.46 -28.31
C ASN A 421 1.95 43.24 -28.98
N GLN A 422 1.94 43.24 -30.32
CA GLN A 422 2.99 43.91 -31.07
C GLN A 422 2.30 44.84 -32.07
N PRO A 423 2.61 46.16 -32.07
CA PRO A 423 2.19 47.06 -33.14
C PRO A 423 2.92 46.77 -34.46
#